data_AF-A0A9X4AUH4-F1
#
_entry.id   AF-A0A9X4AUH4-F1
#
_cell.length_a   1.000
_cell.length_b   1.000
_cell.length_c   1.000
_cell.angle_alpha   90.00
_cell.angle_beta   90.00
_cell.angle_gamma   90.00
#
_symmetry.space_group_name_H-M   'P 1'
#
loop_
_entity.id
_entity.type
_entity.pdbx_description
1 polymer ?
#
loop_
_entity_poly.entity_id
_entity_poly.type
_entity_poly.pdbx_seq_one_letter_code
_entity_poly.pdbx_strand_id
1 'polypeptide(L)'
;MSEQASRETQPDSNRPADSAEGLPGERKLKKSAPIKLRLFGRTDVGQVREHNEDNFIVADLTKASRGLMETDRNQIVGERGVLLGVCDGMGGAAAGEVASQLAVDIIFQKMISGEPPKDHDEIAARLVHSIESAGLRIFSEAKLDRTRRGMGTTSTVAALVDDHLFIGQVGDSRAYILRGDRLVQVTRDQSLVNQLIEAGQLTEEEAETFEHNNIILQALGTSDSVQVDLTFVELKRGDTLLLCSDGLSGMVRNEEIREVLRTIDDPLEVCKTLTDRANQAGGHDNITVVVSKFEGEALPEPTEEDISGLRYRKYQLPEPMPPSSLNAPDPSRRVKELDQPKISVPLTPLPSSSSSEGHRRESDSERREEPSKDGEGPSSYGPRSHGSDDPIHIPTDGAPQWLIVMMIASALACITIAGYYLLKP
;
A
#
# COMPACT_ATOMS: atom_id res chain seq x y z
N MET A 1 5.09 66.83 50.30
CA MET A 1 5.72 67.50 51.46
C MET A 1 5.23 66.78 52.70
N SER A 2 5.98 65.98 53.45
CA SER A 2 7.43 65.69 53.55
C SER A 2 7.56 64.32 54.26
N GLU A 3 8.41 63.37 53.82
CA GLU A 3 9.74 63.00 54.39
C GLU A 3 9.75 62.81 55.93
N GLN A 4 10.39 61.83 56.59
CA GLN A 4 11.44 60.82 56.32
C GLN A 4 11.46 59.90 57.58
N ALA A 5 11.59 58.57 57.48
CA ALA A 5 12.81 57.74 57.65
C ALA A 5 13.21 57.26 59.08
N SER A 6 13.27 55.92 59.20
CA SER A 6 14.32 55.08 59.83
C SER A 6 14.44 54.91 61.36
N ARG A 7 14.36 53.65 61.82
CA ARG A 7 15.45 52.98 62.57
C ARG A 7 15.30 51.46 62.66
N GLU A 8 16.45 50.80 62.49
CA GLU A 8 16.72 49.35 62.37
C GLU A 8 16.66 48.59 63.71
N THR A 9 16.48 47.27 63.63
CA THR A 9 17.12 46.29 64.54
C THR A 9 17.08 44.87 63.94
N GLN A 10 18.26 44.35 63.59
CA GLN A 10 18.62 42.90 63.53
C GLN A 10 19.23 42.51 64.90
N PRO A 11 19.33 41.24 65.34
CA PRO A 11 19.77 40.01 64.64
C PRO A 11 18.81 38.81 64.90
N ASP A 12 18.95 37.58 64.41
CA ASP A 12 20.07 36.65 64.56
C ASP A 12 19.81 35.36 63.77
N SER A 13 20.90 34.74 63.34
CA SER A 13 20.99 33.53 62.51
C SER A 13 20.95 32.23 63.33
N ASN A 14 20.09 31.25 63.00
CA ASN A 14 20.47 29.81 62.99
C ASN A 14 19.34 28.83 62.60
N ARG A 15 19.70 27.90 61.70
CA ARG A 15 19.22 26.51 61.47
C ARG A 15 17.86 26.24 60.79
N PRO A 16 17.72 25.08 60.10
CA PRO A 16 18.65 24.47 59.14
C PRO A 16 17.93 24.11 57.82
N ALA A 17 18.72 23.91 56.76
CA ALA A 17 18.27 23.35 55.50
C ALA A 17 17.85 21.88 55.70
N ASP A 18 16.58 21.57 55.45
CA ASP A 18 16.09 20.21 55.35
C ASP A 18 16.11 19.80 53.88
N SER A 19 17.23 19.19 53.50
CA SER A 19 17.44 18.49 52.23
C SER A 19 16.68 17.16 52.27
N ALA A 20 15.42 17.17 51.86
CA ALA A 20 14.72 15.95 51.47
C ALA A 20 15.00 15.70 49.98
N GLU A 21 16.07 14.95 49.73
CA GLU A 21 16.32 14.28 48.46
C GLU A 21 15.13 13.36 48.15
N GLY A 22 14.24 13.82 47.27
CA GLY A 22 13.19 13.00 46.69
C GLY A 22 13.80 12.04 45.67
N LEU A 23 13.74 10.75 46.00
CA LEU A 23 14.00 9.62 45.09
C LEU A 23 13.32 9.84 43.72
N PRO A 24 13.96 9.51 42.59
CA PRO A 24 13.35 9.60 41.27
C PRO A 24 12.35 8.44 41.07
N GLY A 25 11.18 8.57 41.68
CA GLY A 25 10.07 7.64 41.57
C GLY A 25 9.09 8.08 40.48
N GLU A 26 9.05 7.30 39.40
CA GLU A 26 7.93 7.16 38.47
C GLU A 26 7.36 8.46 37.89
N ARG A 27 7.85 8.84 36.70
CA ARG A 27 7.01 9.56 35.74
C ARG A 27 5.78 8.69 35.46
N LYS A 28 4.70 8.90 36.20
CA LYS A 28 3.36 8.47 35.78
C LYS A 28 3.18 9.03 34.37
N LEU A 29 3.22 8.15 33.37
CA LEU A 29 2.73 8.45 32.03
C LEU A 29 1.33 9.02 32.23
N LYS A 30 1.17 10.35 32.09
CA LYS A 30 -0.14 10.95 31.89
C LYS A 30 -0.71 10.17 30.71
N LYS A 31 -1.76 9.38 30.91
CA LYS A 31 -2.53 8.86 29.79
C LYS A 31 -2.89 10.07 28.94
N SER A 32 -2.19 10.24 27.82
CA SER A 32 -2.53 11.27 26.86
C SER A 32 -3.97 11.00 26.45
N ALA A 33 -4.75 12.06 26.31
CA ALA A 33 -6.12 11.91 25.84
C ALA A 33 -6.11 11.21 24.47
N PRO A 34 -7.15 10.44 24.10
CA PRO A 34 -7.11 9.67 22.86
C PRO A 34 -7.13 10.57 21.62
N ILE A 35 -6.43 10.15 20.57
CA ILE A 35 -6.62 10.67 19.22
C ILE A 35 -7.87 10.01 18.64
N LYS A 36 -8.79 10.84 18.13
CA LYS A 36 -10.00 10.41 17.45
C LYS A 36 -9.76 10.56 15.96
N LEU A 37 -10.16 9.55 15.20
CA LEU A 37 -9.98 9.50 13.77
C LEU A 37 -11.33 9.23 13.12
N ARG A 38 -11.77 10.15 12.25
CA ARG A 38 -12.93 9.97 11.37
C ARG A 38 -12.41 9.72 9.97
N LEU A 39 -12.81 8.63 9.33
CA LEU A 39 -12.26 8.26 8.03
C LEU A 39 -13.31 7.64 7.11
N PHE A 40 -12.98 7.64 5.82
CA PHE A 40 -13.64 6.84 4.81
C PHE A 40 -12.68 6.62 3.65
N GLY A 41 -12.84 5.50 2.94
CA GLY A 41 -12.15 5.24 1.68
C GLY A 41 -13.15 4.83 0.62
N ARG A 42 -12.92 5.25 -0.62
CA ARG A 42 -13.74 4.90 -1.77
C ARG A 42 -12.82 4.60 -2.94
N THR A 43 -13.16 3.56 -3.68
CA THR A 43 -12.56 3.25 -4.98
C THR A 43 -13.67 3.15 -6.01
N ASP A 44 -13.39 3.59 -7.23
CA ASP A 44 -14.31 3.66 -8.36
C ASP A 44 -13.55 3.28 -9.63
N VAL A 45 -14.18 2.49 -10.50
CA VAL A 45 -13.54 2.02 -11.74
C VAL A 45 -13.25 3.16 -12.72
N GLY A 46 -13.94 4.29 -12.61
CA GLY A 46 -13.90 5.35 -13.59
C GLY A 46 -14.96 5.16 -14.68
N GLN A 47 -14.91 6.00 -15.72
CA GLN A 47 -15.84 5.94 -16.86
C GLN A 47 -15.29 5.14 -18.05
N VAL A 48 -13.96 5.02 -18.15
CA VAL A 48 -13.29 4.47 -19.34
C VAL A 48 -12.73 3.06 -19.12
N ARG A 49 -12.34 2.72 -17.90
CA ARG A 49 -11.76 1.40 -17.58
C ARG A 49 -12.86 0.35 -17.40
N GLU A 50 -12.54 -0.90 -17.73
CA GLU A 50 -13.44 -2.05 -17.51
C GLU A 50 -13.25 -2.70 -16.13
N HIS A 51 -12.05 -2.56 -15.58
CA HIS A 51 -11.61 -3.19 -14.34
C HIS A 51 -10.99 -2.16 -13.41
N ASN A 52 -11.06 -2.44 -12.11
CA ASN A 52 -10.43 -1.62 -11.09
C ASN A 52 -9.15 -2.30 -10.61
N GLU A 53 -8.00 -1.75 -11.00
CA GLU A 53 -6.67 -2.21 -10.63
C GLU A 53 -6.17 -1.52 -9.34
N ASP A 54 -6.89 -0.51 -8.84
CA ASP A 54 -6.59 0.15 -7.59
C ASP A 54 -7.01 -0.69 -6.37
N ASN A 55 -6.26 -0.51 -5.29
CA ASN A 55 -6.62 -0.99 -3.97
C ASN A 55 -6.27 0.03 -2.90
N PHE A 56 -6.90 -0.09 -1.74
CA PHE A 56 -6.60 0.76 -0.59
C PHE A 56 -6.65 -0.03 0.71
N ILE A 57 -5.97 0.51 1.71
CA ILE A 57 -5.97 -0.04 3.06
C ILE A 57 -6.43 1.00 4.07
N VAL A 58 -7.28 0.52 4.98
CA VAL A 58 -7.60 1.16 6.25
C VAL A 58 -7.51 0.08 7.32
N ALA A 59 -6.61 0.24 8.28
CA ALA A 59 -6.38 -0.75 9.31
C ALA A 59 -6.07 -0.15 10.68
N ASP A 60 -6.60 -0.80 11.71
CA ASP A 60 -6.25 -0.59 13.11
C ASP A 60 -5.15 -1.59 13.48
N LEU A 61 -3.93 -1.09 13.67
CA LEU A 61 -2.77 -1.93 13.96
C LEU A 61 -2.80 -2.51 15.38
N THR A 62 -3.61 -1.94 16.27
CA THR A 62 -3.76 -2.42 17.65
C THR A 62 -4.72 -3.60 17.71
N LYS A 63 -5.83 -3.52 16.98
CA LYS A 63 -6.80 -4.62 16.85
C LYS A 63 -6.39 -5.68 15.82
N ALA A 64 -5.36 -5.40 15.02
CA ALA A 64 -4.96 -6.22 13.88
C ALA A 64 -6.12 -6.49 12.91
N SER A 65 -6.95 -5.47 12.68
CA SER A 65 -8.11 -5.54 11.79
C SER A 65 -7.97 -4.52 10.65
N ARG A 66 -8.44 -4.89 9.46
CA ARG A 66 -8.51 -4.01 8.29
C ARG A 66 -9.88 -4.02 7.64
N GLY A 67 -10.24 -2.92 6.99
CA GLY A 67 -11.49 -2.76 6.26
C GLY A 67 -12.26 -1.49 6.66
N LEU A 68 -13.32 -1.21 5.92
CA LEU A 68 -14.23 -0.11 6.16
C LEU A 68 -15.60 -0.67 6.56
N MET A 69 -15.76 -1.08 7.83
CA MET A 69 -17.11 -1.28 8.36
C MET A 69 -17.69 0.08 8.77
N GLU A 70 -19.01 0.24 8.72
CA GLU A 70 -19.67 1.49 9.11
C GLU A 70 -19.35 1.88 10.57
N THR A 71 -19.18 0.88 11.43
CA THR A 71 -18.72 1.04 12.83
C THR A 71 -17.29 1.54 12.95
N ASP A 72 -16.45 1.33 11.94
CA ASP A 72 -15.02 1.64 11.96
C ASP A 72 -14.69 3.01 11.35
N ARG A 73 -15.70 3.72 10.82
CA ARG A 73 -15.56 5.10 10.30
C ARG A 73 -15.11 6.10 11.36
N ASN A 74 -15.43 5.84 12.63
CA ASN A 74 -15.04 6.65 13.77
C ASN A 74 -14.27 5.77 14.75
N GLN A 75 -12.96 5.95 14.83
CA GLN A 75 -12.09 5.11 15.66
C GLN A 75 -11.24 5.94 16.62
N ILE A 76 -10.90 5.33 17.76
CA ILE A 76 -9.86 5.82 18.65
C ILE A 76 -8.56 5.15 18.21
N VAL A 77 -7.53 5.95 17.93
CA VAL A 77 -6.21 5.43 17.57
C VAL A 77 -5.64 4.68 18.77
N GLY A 78 -5.36 3.38 18.58
CA GLY A 78 -4.76 2.54 19.60
C GLY A 78 -3.24 2.71 19.70
N GLU A 79 -2.62 2.03 20.66
CA GLU A 79 -1.19 2.16 20.99
C GLU A 79 -0.26 1.75 19.83
N ARG A 80 -0.68 0.81 18.97
CA ARG A 80 0.08 0.42 17.78
C ARG A 80 -0.21 1.31 16.56
N GLY A 81 -1.15 2.24 16.68
CA GLY A 81 -1.47 3.18 15.62
C GLY A 81 -2.48 2.68 14.59
N VAL A 82 -2.51 3.37 13.45
CA VAL A 82 -3.35 3.04 12.29
C VAL A 82 -2.52 3.04 11.01
N LEU A 83 -2.98 2.30 10.01
CA LEU A 83 -2.38 2.21 8.68
C LEU A 83 -3.43 2.56 7.63
N LEU A 84 -3.09 3.51 6.76
CA LEU A 84 -3.94 4.02 5.70
C LEU A 84 -3.13 4.03 4.41
N GLY A 85 -3.70 3.70 3.26
CA GLY A 85 -2.90 3.70 2.03
C GLY A 85 -3.68 3.45 0.78
N VAL A 86 -3.06 3.79 -0.35
CA VAL A 86 -3.56 3.53 -1.71
C VAL A 86 -2.46 2.85 -2.53
N CYS A 87 -2.85 1.94 -3.40
CA CYS A 87 -1.97 1.19 -4.30
C CYS A 87 -2.64 1.14 -5.67
N ASP A 88 -2.04 1.75 -6.67
CA ASP A 88 -2.54 1.81 -8.04
C ASP A 88 -1.82 0.74 -8.88
N GLY A 89 -2.59 -0.26 -9.32
CA GLY A 89 -2.09 -1.44 -10.00
C GLY A 89 -1.85 -1.20 -11.49
N MET A 90 -0.76 -1.76 -12.00
CA MET A 90 -0.41 -1.71 -13.42
C MET A 90 0.09 -3.06 -13.94
N GLY A 91 0.06 -3.23 -15.27
CA GLY A 91 0.44 -4.48 -15.95
C GLY A 91 -0.70 -5.16 -16.71
N GLY A 92 -1.85 -4.47 -16.84
CA GLY A 92 -3.08 -4.95 -17.45
C GLY A 92 -4.02 -5.55 -16.41
N ALA A 93 -5.34 -5.41 -16.64
CA ALA A 93 -6.44 -5.70 -15.69
C ALA A 93 -6.14 -6.76 -14.61
N ALA A 94 -5.93 -8.01 -15.01
CA ALA A 94 -5.78 -9.11 -14.05
C ALA A 94 -4.43 -9.10 -13.30
N ALA A 95 -3.40 -8.46 -13.85
CA ALA A 95 -2.07 -8.40 -13.27
C ALA A 95 -1.93 -7.22 -12.30
N GLY A 96 -2.49 -6.05 -12.66
CA GLY A 96 -2.47 -4.86 -11.81
C GLY A 96 -3.28 -5.04 -10.52
N GLU A 97 -4.51 -5.54 -10.63
CA GLU A 97 -5.37 -5.86 -9.46
C GLU A 97 -4.66 -6.81 -8.47
N VAL A 98 -3.96 -7.83 -8.99
CA VAL A 98 -3.20 -8.77 -8.16
C VAL A 98 -2.02 -8.08 -7.48
N ALA A 99 -1.30 -7.20 -8.19
CA ALA A 99 -0.16 -6.49 -7.61
C ALA A 99 -0.58 -5.54 -6.49
N SER A 100 -1.61 -4.71 -6.71
CA SER A 100 -2.10 -3.75 -5.71
C SER A 100 -2.69 -4.46 -4.49
N GLN A 101 -3.43 -5.56 -4.68
CA GLN A 101 -3.93 -6.40 -3.58
C GLN A 101 -2.79 -7.04 -2.77
N LEU A 102 -1.78 -7.60 -3.44
CA LEU A 102 -0.60 -8.17 -2.78
C LEU A 102 0.16 -7.13 -1.97
N ALA A 103 0.31 -5.90 -2.50
CA ALA A 103 0.97 -4.82 -1.78
C ALA A 103 0.24 -4.51 -0.46
N VAL A 104 -1.06 -4.26 -0.53
CA VAL A 104 -1.91 -3.99 0.64
C VAL A 104 -1.81 -5.10 1.69
N ASP A 105 -1.90 -6.37 1.26
CA ASP A 105 -1.87 -7.51 2.18
C ASP A 105 -0.51 -7.68 2.86
N ILE A 106 0.58 -7.60 2.10
CA ILE A 106 1.93 -7.81 2.65
C ILE A 106 2.30 -6.66 3.59
N ILE A 107 2.01 -5.42 3.20
CA ILE A 107 2.29 -4.24 4.02
C ILE A 107 1.54 -4.37 5.35
N PHE A 108 0.24 -4.70 5.31
CA PHE A 108 -0.54 -4.94 6.51
C PHE A 108 0.06 -6.01 7.42
N GLN A 109 0.35 -7.20 6.87
CA GLN A 109 0.89 -8.33 7.63
C GLN A 109 2.22 -7.98 8.29
N LYS A 110 3.09 -7.24 7.60
CA LYS A 110 4.38 -6.79 8.15
C LYS A 110 4.19 -5.75 9.25
N MET A 111 3.24 -4.81 9.10
CA MET A 111 2.99 -3.76 10.08
C MET A 111 2.42 -4.30 11.39
N ILE A 112 1.53 -5.31 11.33
CA ILE A 112 0.97 -5.95 12.54
C ILE A 112 1.93 -6.97 13.18
N SER A 113 2.96 -7.41 12.45
CA SER A 113 3.91 -8.40 12.96
C SER A 113 4.85 -7.82 14.01
N GLY A 114 5.22 -8.65 14.99
CA GLY A 114 6.16 -8.30 16.05
C GLY A 114 5.55 -7.51 17.21
N GLU A 115 6.44 -7.02 18.07
CA GLU A 115 6.10 -6.17 19.21
C GLU A 115 5.66 -4.77 18.75
N PRO A 116 4.94 -4.00 19.59
CA PRO A 116 4.69 -2.58 19.32
C PRO A 116 6.03 -1.85 19.10
N PRO A 117 6.08 -0.88 18.16
CA PRO A 117 7.29 -0.09 17.94
C PRO A 117 7.68 0.65 19.22
N LYS A 118 8.97 0.68 19.56
CA LYS A 118 9.48 1.32 20.77
C LYS A 118 9.58 2.84 20.64
N ASP A 119 9.79 3.31 19.41
CA ASP A 119 9.97 4.71 19.07
C ASP A 119 9.51 4.96 17.62
N HIS A 120 9.59 6.23 17.23
CA HIS A 120 9.19 6.73 15.91
C HIS A 120 10.09 6.20 14.78
N ASP A 121 11.37 5.94 15.05
CA ASP A 121 12.28 5.37 14.06
C ASP A 121 11.94 3.91 13.75
N GLU A 122 11.53 3.13 14.75
CA GLU A 122 11.16 1.73 14.57
C GLU A 122 9.90 1.58 13.71
N ILE A 123 8.87 2.41 13.92
CA ILE A 123 7.67 2.39 13.08
C ILE A 123 7.98 2.85 11.65
N ALA A 124 8.79 3.90 11.49
CA ALA A 124 9.21 4.40 10.20
C ALA A 124 10.01 3.35 9.42
N ALA A 125 10.97 2.67 10.07
CA ALA A 125 11.73 1.57 9.48
C ALA A 125 10.84 0.38 9.14
N ARG A 126 9.89 0.04 10.00
CA ARG A 126 8.91 -1.03 9.75
C ARG A 126 8.06 -0.74 8.53
N LEU A 127 7.61 0.51 8.36
CA LEU A 127 6.86 0.95 7.18
C LEU A 127 7.70 0.77 5.91
N VAL A 128 8.94 1.27 5.89
CA VAL A 128 9.84 1.11 4.74
C VAL A 128 10.08 -0.36 4.41
N HIS A 129 10.48 -1.18 5.38
CA HIS A 129 10.72 -2.61 5.18
C HIS A 129 9.45 -3.36 4.72
N SER A 130 8.27 -2.93 5.15
CA SER A 130 7.00 -3.54 4.73
C SER A 130 6.72 -3.30 3.24
N ILE A 131 6.97 -2.08 2.75
CA ILE A 131 6.82 -1.69 1.34
C ILE A 131 7.88 -2.39 0.48
N GLU A 132 9.14 -2.42 0.92
CA GLU A 132 10.22 -3.15 0.23
C GLU A 132 9.93 -4.66 0.13
N SER A 133 9.44 -5.25 1.22
CA SER A 133 9.03 -6.67 1.25
C SER A 133 7.91 -6.95 0.26
N ALA A 134 6.93 -6.05 0.16
CA ALA A 134 5.86 -6.15 -0.83
C ALA A 134 6.42 -6.08 -2.26
N GLY A 135 7.29 -5.09 -2.54
CA GLY A 135 7.95 -4.95 -3.85
C GLY A 135 8.70 -6.21 -4.28
N LEU A 136 9.54 -6.77 -3.40
CA LEU A 136 10.29 -7.99 -3.67
C LEU A 136 9.38 -9.20 -3.92
N ARG A 137 8.27 -9.30 -3.18
CA ARG A 137 7.33 -10.41 -3.33
C ARG A 137 6.56 -10.31 -4.65
N ILE A 138 6.07 -9.13 -5.00
CA ILE A 138 5.39 -8.86 -6.28
C ILE A 138 6.35 -9.17 -7.45
N PHE A 139 7.60 -8.71 -7.37
CA PHE A 139 8.61 -8.99 -8.39
C PHE A 139 8.87 -10.50 -8.56
N SER A 140 8.95 -11.23 -7.44
CA SER A 140 9.15 -12.68 -7.44
C SER A 140 7.97 -13.41 -8.09
N GLU A 141 6.73 -13.03 -7.76
CA GLU A 141 5.53 -13.61 -8.36
C GLU A 141 5.41 -13.29 -9.86
N ALA A 142 5.75 -12.06 -10.26
CA ALA A 142 5.73 -11.61 -11.66
C ALA A 142 6.72 -12.41 -12.54
N LYS A 143 7.81 -12.91 -11.94
CA LYS A 143 8.80 -13.77 -12.60
C LYS A 143 8.37 -15.23 -12.72
N LEU A 144 7.62 -15.74 -11.74
CA LEU A 144 7.22 -17.14 -11.67
C LEU A 144 6.04 -17.45 -12.61
N ASP A 145 5.09 -16.53 -12.74
CA ASP A 145 3.89 -16.69 -13.56
C ASP A 145 3.95 -15.81 -14.81
N ARG A 146 3.95 -16.45 -15.99
CA ARG A 146 3.98 -15.75 -17.28
C ARG A 146 2.76 -14.86 -17.51
N THR A 147 1.61 -15.19 -16.92
CA THR A 147 0.38 -14.39 -17.04
C THR A 147 0.39 -13.13 -16.16
N ARG A 148 1.35 -13.03 -15.22
CA ARG A 148 1.55 -11.88 -14.33
C ARG A 148 2.83 -11.11 -14.65
N ARG A 149 3.43 -11.38 -15.80
CA ARG A 149 4.68 -10.75 -16.19
C ARG A 149 4.47 -9.26 -16.41
N GLY A 150 5.25 -8.45 -15.70
CA GLY A 150 5.14 -7.00 -15.76
C GLY A 150 4.09 -6.41 -14.82
N MET A 151 3.49 -7.22 -13.93
CA MET A 151 2.65 -6.68 -12.86
C MET A 151 3.46 -5.76 -11.96
N GLY A 152 2.84 -4.65 -11.57
CA GLY A 152 3.41 -3.72 -10.62
C GLY A 152 2.33 -2.88 -10.00
N THR A 153 2.70 -2.08 -9.01
CA THR A 153 1.76 -1.17 -8.36
C THR A 153 2.51 0.00 -7.75
N THR A 154 1.86 1.16 -7.67
CA THR A 154 2.28 2.22 -6.76
C THR A 154 2.00 1.80 -5.31
N SER A 155 2.54 2.54 -4.36
CA SER A 155 2.24 2.37 -2.94
C SER A 155 2.46 3.68 -2.21
N THR A 156 1.38 4.34 -1.81
CA THR A 156 1.42 5.52 -0.93
C THR A 156 0.69 5.18 0.35
N VAL A 157 1.45 4.91 1.41
CA VAL A 157 0.94 4.36 2.67
C VAL A 157 1.38 5.22 3.85
N ALA A 158 0.43 5.59 4.69
CA ALA A 158 0.60 6.36 5.90
C ALA A 158 0.43 5.49 7.15
N ALA A 159 1.40 5.52 8.05
CA ALA A 159 1.33 4.91 9.38
C ALA A 159 1.34 6.01 10.44
N LEU A 160 0.31 6.05 11.29
CA LEU A 160 0.22 6.98 12.41
C LEU A 160 0.55 6.24 13.70
N VAL A 161 1.54 6.72 14.44
CA VAL A 161 1.81 6.31 15.83
C VAL A 161 2.00 7.57 16.66
N ASP A 162 1.39 7.62 17.84
CA ASP A 162 1.24 8.83 18.64
C ASP A 162 0.66 9.98 17.79
N ASP A 163 1.37 11.10 17.68
CA ASP A 163 1.06 12.26 16.85
C ASP A 163 1.88 12.34 15.56
N HIS A 164 2.68 11.32 15.24
CA HIS A 164 3.55 11.30 14.07
C HIS A 164 2.96 10.42 12.95
N LEU A 165 2.66 11.05 11.82
CA LEU A 165 2.22 10.39 10.59
C LEU A 165 3.42 10.20 9.66
N PHE A 166 3.87 8.96 9.49
CA PHE A 166 4.90 8.57 8.54
C PHE A 166 4.27 8.15 7.22
N ILE A 167 4.79 8.61 6.09
CA ILE A 167 4.26 8.30 4.77
C ILE A 167 5.39 7.69 3.93
N GLY A 168 5.21 6.44 3.53
CA GLY A 168 6.10 5.75 2.60
C GLY A 168 5.48 5.73 1.21
N GLN A 169 6.20 6.28 0.24
CA GLN A 169 5.74 6.40 -1.14
C GLN A 169 6.65 5.66 -2.12
N VAL A 170 6.02 4.98 -3.07
CA VAL A 170 6.59 4.48 -4.32
C VAL A 170 5.61 4.77 -5.46
N GLY A 171 6.06 5.45 -6.52
CA GLY A 171 5.23 5.86 -7.64
C GLY A 171 4.71 7.30 -7.52
N ASP A 172 3.55 7.56 -8.09
CA ASP A 172 2.95 8.89 -8.29
C ASP A 172 1.57 9.07 -7.65
N SER A 173 1.03 8.05 -6.97
CA SER A 173 -0.09 8.26 -6.05
C SER A 173 0.30 9.23 -4.93
N ARG A 174 -0.64 10.07 -4.49
CA ARG A 174 -0.33 11.25 -3.69
C ARG A 174 -0.93 11.21 -2.29
N ALA A 175 -0.29 11.92 -1.36
CA ALA A 175 -0.81 12.24 -0.05
C ALA A 175 -0.82 13.76 0.15
N TYR A 176 -1.93 14.27 0.66
CA TYR A 176 -2.12 15.68 0.97
C TYR A 176 -2.52 15.85 2.43
N ILE A 177 -2.03 16.92 3.06
CA ILE A 177 -2.50 17.39 4.36
C ILE A 177 -3.17 18.75 4.16
N LEU A 178 -4.43 18.84 4.60
CA LEU A 178 -5.12 20.11 4.81
C LEU A 178 -4.98 20.49 6.28
N ARG A 179 -4.34 21.63 6.55
CA ARG A 179 -4.22 22.23 7.88
C ARG A 179 -4.71 23.68 7.82
N GLY A 180 -5.79 23.96 8.55
CA GLY A 180 -6.50 25.23 8.40
C GLY A 180 -7.03 25.39 6.96
N ASP A 181 -6.58 26.41 6.25
CA ASP A 181 -6.97 26.66 4.85
C ASP A 181 -5.94 26.16 3.82
N ARG A 182 -4.80 25.62 4.30
CA ARG A 182 -3.66 25.28 3.45
C ARG A 182 -3.64 23.79 3.12
N LEU A 183 -3.79 23.46 1.84
CA LEU A 183 -3.57 22.13 1.30
C LEU A 183 -2.12 22.00 0.83
N VAL A 184 -1.44 20.95 1.27
CA VAL A 184 -0.04 20.69 0.90
C VAL A 184 0.10 19.24 0.49
N GLN A 185 0.68 18.99 -0.68
CA GLN A 185 1.15 17.67 -1.07
C GLN A 185 2.39 17.31 -0.22
N VAL A 186 2.31 16.23 0.54
CA VAL A 186 3.38 15.75 1.44
C VAL A 186 4.13 14.53 0.87
N THR A 187 3.84 14.22 -0.39
CA THR A 187 4.46 13.22 -1.26
C THR A 187 5.16 13.88 -2.44
N ARG A 188 6.04 13.15 -3.12
CA ARG A 188 6.74 13.61 -4.31
C ARG A 188 6.66 12.56 -5.41
N ASP A 189 6.02 12.91 -6.51
CA ASP A 189 5.74 11.97 -7.59
C ASP A 189 7.05 11.43 -8.19
N GLN A 190 7.18 10.11 -8.25
CA GLN A 190 8.32 9.45 -8.85
C GLN A 190 8.07 9.21 -10.34
N SER A 191 7.67 10.27 -11.06
CA SER A 191 7.35 10.26 -12.49
C SER A 191 8.38 11.02 -13.34
N LEU A 192 8.42 10.72 -14.64
CA LEU A 192 9.31 11.39 -15.59
C LEU A 192 9.04 12.89 -15.63
N VAL A 193 7.77 13.27 -15.68
CA VAL A 193 7.36 14.68 -15.69
C VAL A 193 7.85 15.41 -14.46
N ASN A 194 7.69 14.84 -13.27
CA ASN A 194 8.15 15.49 -12.05
C ASN A 194 9.69 15.66 -12.04
N GLN A 195 10.45 14.69 -12.56
CA GLN A 195 11.91 14.86 -12.72
C GLN A 195 12.28 15.98 -13.71
N LEU A 196 11.53 16.13 -14.80
CA LEU A 196 11.78 17.20 -15.79
C LEU A 196 11.46 18.58 -15.21
N ILE A 197 10.39 18.70 -14.43
CA ILE A 197 10.04 19.93 -13.70
C ILE A 197 11.17 20.32 -12.74
N GLU A 198 11.66 19.35 -11.97
CA GLU A 198 12.74 19.58 -11.00
C GLU A 198 14.07 19.96 -11.64
N ALA A 199 14.33 19.42 -12.84
CA ALA A 199 15.48 19.80 -13.64
C ALA A 199 15.33 21.18 -14.30
N GLY A 200 14.18 21.84 -14.14
CA GLY A 200 13.84 23.11 -14.78
C GLY A 200 13.65 22.98 -16.30
N GLN A 201 13.38 21.78 -16.79
CA GLN A 201 13.21 21.47 -18.21
C GLN A 201 11.76 21.56 -18.67
N LEU A 202 10.81 21.61 -17.73
CA LEU A 202 9.37 21.66 -17.97
C LEU A 202 8.73 22.53 -16.87
N THR A 203 7.74 23.35 -17.21
CA THR A 203 6.91 24.01 -16.17
C THR A 203 5.77 23.10 -15.72
N GLU A 204 5.13 23.42 -14.59
CA GLU A 204 3.94 22.69 -14.13
C GLU A 204 2.79 22.78 -15.15
N GLU A 205 2.64 23.90 -15.86
CA GLU A 205 1.59 24.03 -16.89
C GLU A 205 1.92 23.21 -18.15
N GLU A 206 3.20 23.15 -18.54
CA GLU A 206 3.64 22.34 -19.69
C GLU A 206 3.53 20.84 -19.39
N ALA A 207 3.74 20.45 -18.13
CA ALA A 207 3.62 19.09 -17.64
C ALA A 207 2.23 18.48 -17.82
N GLU A 208 1.16 19.27 -17.64
CA GLU A 208 -0.23 18.79 -17.79
C GLU A 208 -0.51 18.29 -19.21
N THR A 209 0.14 18.88 -20.22
CA THR A 209 -0.07 18.56 -21.65
C THR A 209 1.04 17.69 -22.26
N PHE A 210 1.99 17.25 -21.44
CA PHE A 210 3.13 16.46 -21.90
C PHE A 210 2.70 15.05 -22.34
N GLU A 211 3.12 14.62 -23.53
CA GLU A 211 2.74 13.33 -24.14
C GLU A 211 3.08 12.11 -23.26
N HIS A 212 4.04 12.26 -22.35
CA HIS A 212 4.54 11.20 -21.47
C HIS A 212 4.29 11.52 -19.98
N ASN A 213 3.18 12.19 -19.68
CA ASN A 213 2.78 12.55 -18.33
C ASN A 213 2.51 11.35 -17.40
N ASN A 214 2.12 10.20 -17.94
CA ASN A 214 1.82 8.99 -17.17
C ASN A 214 3.02 8.04 -17.01
N ILE A 215 4.25 8.47 -17.33
CA ILE A 215 5.43 7.60 -17.16
C ILE A 215 5.93 7.67 -15.72
N ILE A 216 5.68 6.60 -14.96
CA ILE A 216 6.28 6.39 -13.64
C ILE A 216 7.68 5.79 -13.76
N LEU A 217 8.58 6.23 -12.89
CA LEU A 217 9.99 5.80 -12.85
C LEU A 217 10.25 4.76 -11.78
N GLN A 218 9.34 4.60 -10.83
CA GLN A 218 9.40 3.67 -9.73
C GLN A 218 8.03 3.05 -9.50
N ALA A 219 8.00 1.73 -9.34
CA ALA A 219 6.82 0.97 -8.95
C ALA A 219 7.25 -0.34 -8.30
N LEU A 220 6.43 -0.83 -7.37
CA LEU A 220 6.62 -2.14 -6.78
C LEU A 220 6.49 -3.22 -7.87
N GLY A 221 7.32 -4.27 -7.78
CA GLY A 221 7.24 -5.41 -8.70
C GLY A 221 8.02 -5.28 -10.01
N THR A 222 8.51 -4.09 -10.36
CA THR A 222 9.28 -3.87 -11.60
C THR A 222 10.77 -4.22 -11.48
N SER A 223 11.30 -4.18 -10.26
CA SER A 223 12.69 -4.46 -9.87
C SER A 223 12.74 -5.27 -8.58
N ASP A 224 13.87 -5.91 -8.29
CA ASP A 224 14.11 -6.62 -7.02
C ASP A 224 14.40 -5.68 -5.84
N SER A 225 14.73 -4.42 -6.13
CA SER A 225 14.87 -3.35 -5.14
C SER A 225 14.02 -2.15 -5.53
N VAL A 226 13.44 -1.49 -4.54
CA VAL A 226 12.68 -0.24 -4.71
C VAL A 226 13.18 0.80 -3.73
N GLN A 227 13.20 2.07 -4.15
CA GLN A 227 13.51 3.18 -3.26
C GLN A 227 12.23 3.79 -2.70
N VAL A 228 11.98 3.57 -1.42
CA VAL A 228 10.84 4.19 -0.71
C VAL A 228 11.19 5.63 -0.37
N ASP A 229 10.37 6.58 -0.80
CA ASP A 229 10.44 7.95 -0.30
C ASP A 229 9.66 8.05 1.00
N LEU A 230 10.37 8.27 2.11
CA LEU A 230 9.79 8.35 3.43
C LEU A 230 9.67 9.83 3.85
N THR A 231 8.47 10.25 4.21
CA THR A 231 8.19 11.58 4.74
C THR A 231 7.48 11.48 6.08
N PHE A 232 7.40 12.60 6.80
CA PHE A 232 6.66 12.65 8.06
C PHE A 232 5.93 13.98 8.25
N VAL A 233 4.84 13.90 9.01
CA VAL A 233 4.04 15.04 9.46
C VAL A 233 3.71 14.86 10.93
N GLU A 234 4.10 15.85 11.74
CA GLU A 234 3.57 16.00 13.10
C GLU A 234 2.14 16.52 13.01
N LEU A 235 1.17 15.68 13.39
CA LEU A 235 -0.24 15.98 13.26
C LEU A 235 -0.67 17.07 14.27
N LYS A 236 -1.55 17.94 13.81
CA LYS A 236 -2.27 18.92 14.62
C LYS A 236 -3.75 18.58 14.63
N ARG A 237 -4.45 19.07 15.64
CA ARG A 237 -5.89 18.87 15.75
C ARG A 237 -6.59 19.53 14.55
N GLY A 238 -7.49 18.79 13.92
CA GLY A 238 -8.23 19.23 12.74
C GLY A 238 -7.52 18.98 11.42
N ASP A 239 -6.30 18.43 11.43
CA ASP A 239 -5.62 18.02 10.19
C ASP A 239 -6.48 16.98 9.44
N THR A 240 -6.55 17.15 8.12
CA THR A 240 -7.19 16.18 7.23
C THR A 240 -6.15 15.62 6.26
N LEU A 241 -5.95 14.31 6.31
CA LEU A 241 -5.18 13.55 5.32
C LEU A 241 -6.10 13.12 4.17
N LEU A 242 -5.63 13.33 2.95
CA LEU A 242 -6.17 12.71 1.73
C LEU A 242 -5.05 11.88 1.10
N LEU A 243 -5.30 10.60 0.89
CA LEU A 243 -4.50 9.72 0.03
C LEU A 243 -5.29 9.47 -1.24
N CYS A 244 -4.66 9.52 -2.42
CA CYS A 244 -5.33 9.26 -3.68
C CYS A 244 -4.44 8.64 -4.75
N SER A 245 -5.03 7.82 -5.64
CA SER A 245 -4.40 7.43 -6.91
C SER A 245 -4.35 8.60 -7.90
N ASP A 246 -3.64 8.42 -9.00
CA ASP A 246 -3.49 9.45 -10.03
C ASP A 246 -4.83 9.75 -10.74
N GLY A 247 -5.78 8.82 -10.77
CA GLY A 247 -7.11 9.02 -11.32
C GLY A 247 -7.91 10.11 -10.63
N LEU A 248 -7.61 10.44 -9.37
CA LEU A 248 -8.11 11.69 -8.76
C LEU A 248 -7.26 12.89 -9.20
N SER A 249 -5.96 12.87 -8.91
CA SER A 249 -5.11 14.06 -9.03
C SER A 249 -4.84 14.50 -10.47
N GLY A 250 -5.03 13.61 -11.44
CA GLY A 250 -4.98 13.90 -12.87
C GLY A 250 -6.29 14.46 -13.42
N MET A 251 -7.42 14.30 -12.70
CA MET A 251 -8.74 14.77 -13.14
C MET A 251 -9.23 16.00 -12.35
N VAL A 252 -8.82 16.14 -11.09
CA VAL A 252 -9.30 17.18 -10.17
C VAL A 252 -8.13 18.02 -9.66
N ARG A 253 -8.21 19.33 -9.89
CA ARG A 253 -7.15 20.27 -9.50
C ARG A 253 -7.06 20.44 -7.99
N ASN A 254 -5.85 20.74 -7.50
CA ASN A 254 -5.57 20.93 -6.07
C ASN A 254 -6.51 21.93 -5.38
N GLU A 255 -6.88 23.02 -6.05
CA GLU A 255 -7.78 24.04 -5.49
C GLU A 255 -9.20 23.51 -5.26
N GLU A 256 -9.68 22.64 -6.16
CA GLU A 256 -10.99 22.00 -6.02
C GLU A 256 -10.97 20.94 -4.93
N ILE A 257 -9.88 20.16 -4.84
CA ILE A 257 -9.64 19.22 -3.73
C ILE A 257 -9.68 19.97 -2.40
N ARG A 258 -8.95 21.09 -2.30
CA ARG A 258 -8.90 21.94 -1.10
C ARG A 258 -10.29 22.43 -0.71
N GLU A 259 -11.07 22.93 -1.67
CA GLU A 259 -12.41 23.44 -1.41
C GLU A 259 -13.35 22.34 -0.88
N VAL A 260 -13.31 21.13 -1.46
CA VAL A 260 -14.13 20.00 -1.01
C VAL A 260 -13.75 19.58 0.42
N LEU A 261 -12.45 19.38 0.68
CA LEU A 261 -11.95 18.97 2.00
C LEU A 261 -12.29 20.00 3.09
N ARG A 262 -12.29 21.29 2.75
CA ARG A 262 -12.62 22.39 3.67
C ARG A 262 -14.11 22.52 3.93
N THR A 263 -14.95 22.30 2.92
CA THR A 263 -16.39 22.61 2.99
C THR A 263 -17.21 21.45 3.53
N ILE A 264 -16.80 20.21 3.27
CA ILE A 264 -17.53 19.02 3.67
C ILE A 264 -16.92 18.42 4.93
N ASP A 265 -17.73 18.26 5.99
CA ASP A 265 -17.24 17.71 7.25
C ASP A 265 -17.11 16.18 7.23
N ASP A 266 -18.07 15.46 6.65
CA ASP A 266 -18.06 13.99 6.65
C ASP A 266 -17.07 13.42 5.61
N PRO A 267 -16.05 12.63 6.01
CA PRO A 267 -15.14 11.95 5.08
C PRO A 267 -15.83 11.13 3.99
N LEU A 268 -17.00 10.53 4.27
CA LEU A 268 -17.74 9.78 3.26
C LEU A 268 -18.22 10.67 2.12
N GLU A 269 -18.86 11.79 2.45
CA GLU A 269 -19.36 12.75 1.46
C GLU A 269 -18.22 13.45 0.73
N VAL A 270 -17.07 13.68 1.39
CA VAL A 270 -15.83 14.14 0.74
C VAL A 270 -15.39 13.12 -0.32
N CYS A 271 -15.19 11.86 0.06
CA CYS A 271 -14.74 10.82 -0.85
C CYS A 271 -15.69 10.70 -2.03
N LYS A 272 -17.00 10.70 -1.76
CA LYS A 272 -18.03 10.64 -2.80
C LYS A 272 -17.95 11.83 -3.77
N THR A 273 -17.87 13.04 -3.23
CA THR A 273 -17.80 14.26 -4.04
C THR A 273 -16.55 14.28 -4.91
N LEU A 274 -15.40 13.89 -4.38
CA LEU A 274 -14.13 13.85 -5.11
C LEU A 274 -14.16 12.82 -6.25
N THR A 275 -14.61 11.59 -5.99
CA THR A 275 -14.74 10.55 -7.03
C THR A 275 -15.75 10.94 -8.09
N ASP A 276 -16.87 11.57 -7.71
CA ASP A 276 -17.91 11.98 -8.67
C ASP A 276 -17.40 13.14 -9.55
N ARG A 277 -16.60 14.07 -9.01
CA ARG A 277 -15.94 15.13 -9.79
C ARG A 277 -14.91 14.57 -10.77
N ALA A 278 -14.07 13.63 -10.33
CA ALA A 278 -13.10 12.98 -11.21
C ALA A 278 -13.79 12.24 -12.39
N ASN A 279 -14.89 11.54 -12.10
CA ASN A 279 -15.72 10.92 -13.12
C ASN A 279 -16.35 11.95 -14.09
N GLN A 280 -16.86 13.08 -13.58
CA GLN A 280 -17.41 14.15 -14.40
C GLN A 280 -16.38 14.85 -15.29
N ALA A 281 -15.11 14.89 -14.85
CA ALA A 281 -13.99 15.43 -15.61
C ALA A 281 -13.48 14.48 -16.70
N GLY A 282 -13.96 13.23 -16.75
CA GLY A 282 -13.64 12.26 -17.81
C GLY A 282 -13.51 10.83 -17.31
N GLY A 283 -13.07 10.64 -16.05
CA GLY A 283 -12.92 9.31 -15.44
C GLY A 283 -12.06 8.35 -16.26
N HIS A 284 -10.91 8.83 -16.75
CA HIS A 284 -10.02 8.09 -17.66
C HIS A 284 -9.25 6.95 -17.00
N ASP A 285 -9.14 6.97 -15.67
CA ASP A 285 -8.47 5.95 -14.86
C ASP A 285 -9.35 5.48 -13.68
N ASN A 286 -8.87 4.47 -12.96
CA ASN A 286 -9.38 4.07 -11.66
C ASN A 286 -9.17 5.20 -10.65
N ILE A 287 -10.15 5.43 -9.78
CA ILE A 287 -10.16 6.56 -8.86
C ILE A 287 -10.28 6.01 -7.45
N THR A 288 -9.22 6.15 -6.68
CA THR A 288 -9.19 5.71 -5.28
C THR A 288 -8.80 6.84 -4.36
N VAL A 289 -9.58 7.02 -3.29
CA VAL A 289 -9.41 8.08 -2.30
C VAL A 289 -9.59 7.52 -0.89
N VAL A 290 -8.73 7.93 0.03
CA VAL A 290 -8.88 7.70 1.47
C VAL A 290 -8.75 9.02 2.19
N VAL A 291 -9.80 9.42 2.91
CA VAL A 291 -9.86 10.67 3.66
C VAL A 291 -9.89 10.35 5.15
N SER A 292 -9.08 11.06 5.93
CA SER A 292 -8.91 10.86 7.36
C SER A 292 -8.78 12.18 8.09
N LYS A 293 -9.70 12.46 9.01
CA LYS A 293 -9.71 13.65 9.87
C LYS A 293 -9.24 13.29 11.27
N PHE A 294 -8.23 14.01 11.76
CA PHE A 294 -7.61 13.76 13.04
C PHE A 294 -8.07 14.79 14.08
N GLU A 295 -8.66 14.31 15.15
CA GLU A 295 -9.20 15.10 16.26
C GLU A 295 -8.70 14.54 17.60
N GLY A 296 -9.09 15.18 18.70
CA GLY A 296 -8.81 14.71 20.05
C GLY A 296 -7.78 15.56 20.79
N GLU A 297 -7.79 15.41 22.12
CA GLU A 297 -7.01 16.25 23.02
C GLU A 297 -5.52 15.91 23.07
N ALA A 298 -5.12 14.73 22.56
CA ALA A 298 -3.71 14.38 22.37
C ALA A 298 -3.02 15.26 21.32
N LEU A 299 -3.77 15.71 20.31
CA LEU A 299 -3.22 16.57 19.26
C LEU A 299 -3.25 18.03 19.71
N PRO A 300 -2.14 18.76 19.57
CA PRO A 300 -2.11 20.19 19.84
C PRO A 300 -2.89 20.96 18.77
N GLU A 301 -3.47 22.09 19.15
CA GLU A 301 -4.07 23.03 18.20
C GLU A 301 -2.97 23.58 17.26
N PRO A 302 -3.27 23.78 15.96
CA PRO A 302 -2.31 24.32 15.02
C PRO A 302 -1.99 25.79 15.33
N THR A 303 -0.71 26.15 15.35
CA THR A 303 -0.26 27.55 15.35
C THR A 303 -0.13 28.10 13.93
N GLU A 304 -0.03 29.42 13.76
CA GLU A 304 0.26 30.04 12.45
C GLU A 304 1.58 29.55 11.85
N GLU A 305 2.58 29.26 12.69
CA GLU A 305 3.86 28.68 12.26
C GLU A 305 3.68 27.23 11.78
N ASP A 306 2.80 26.45 12.43
CA ASP A 306 2.48 25.08 11.99
C ASP A 306 1.75 25.05 10.64
N ILE A 307 0.91 26.05 10.35
CA ILE A 307 0.17 26.19 9.08
C ILE A 307 1.12 26.67 7.97
N SER A 308 1.86 27.75 8.22
CA SER A 308 2.82 28.33 7.26
C SER A 308 4.08 27.48 7.06
N GLY A 309 4.42 26.62 8.02
CA GLY A 309 5.55 25.70 7.96
C GLY A 309 5.26 24.35 7.29
N LEU A 310 3.98 23.99 7.08
CA LEU A 310 3.57 22.74 6.45
C LEU A 310 4.14 22.62 5.03
N ARG A 311 4.93 21.57 4.80
CA ARG A 311 5.61 21.27 3.53
C ARG A 311 6.03 19.80 3.52
N TYR A 312 6.34 19.28 2.33
CA TYR A 312 7.07 18.02 2.19
C TYR A 312 8.36 18.04 3.04
N ARG A 313 8.51 17.04 3.92
CA ARG A 313 9.70 16.85 4.76
C ARG A 313 10.13 15.39 4.68
N LYS A 314 11.21 15.14 3.94
CA LYS A 314 11.83 13.82 3.88
C LYS A 314 12.33 13.42 5.27
N TYR A 315 11.97 12.21 5.69
CA TYR A 315 12.47 11.60 6.92
C TYR A 315 13.66 10.72 6.57
N GLN A 316 14.75 10.89 7.30
CA GLN A 316 15.95 10.08 7.12
C GLN A 316 16.07 9.15 8.32
N LEU A 317 15.91 7.85 8.05
CA LEU A 317 16.13 6.83 9.08
C LEU A 317 17.59 6.93 9.58
N PRO A 318 17.82 6.81 10.89
CA PRO A 318 19.16 6.68 11.42
C PRO A 318 19.87 5.50 10.74
N GLU A 319 21.11 5.70 10.30
CA GLU A 319 21.89 4.57 9.78
C GLU A 319 22.00 3.50 10.88
N PRO A 320 21.74 2.22 10.56
CA PRO A 320 22.01 1.16 11.51
C PRO A 320 23.49 1.26 11.88
N MET A 321 23.79 1.41 13.18
CA MET A 321 25.17 1.47 13.64
C MET A 321 25.95 0.31 13.01
N PRO A 322 27.14 0.55 12.45
CA PRO A 322 27.96 -0.54 11.94
C PRO A 322 28.12 -1.57 13.08
N PRO A 323 28.08 -2.88 12.78
CA PRO A 323 28.28 -3.88 13.81
C PRO A 323 29.59 -3.54 14.51
N SER A 324 29.48 -3.12 15.78
CA SER A 324 30.64 -2.90 16.63
C SER A 324 31.50 -4.15 16.49
N SER A 325 32.76 -3.98 16.09
CA SER A 325 33.73 -5.03 15.87
C SER A 325 34.05 -5.77 17.18
N LEU A 326 33.10 -6.57 17.64
CA LEU A 326 33.34 -7.61 18.63
C LEU A 326 33.96 -8.79 17.87
N ASN A 327 35.29 -8.76 17.83
CA ASN A 327 36.19 -9.91 17.68
C ASN A 327 35.73 -10.99 16.68
N ALA A 328 35.89 -10.71 15.38
CA ALA A 328 36.15 -11.79 14.44
C ALA A 328 37.53 -12.41 14.79
N PRO A 329 37.65 -13.73 15.02
CA PRO A 329 38.95 -14.35 15.17
C PRO A 329 39.73 -14.21 13.86
N ASP A 330 40.94 -13.69 13.96
CA ASP A 330 41.93 -13.58 12.89
C ASP A 330 42.10 -14.93 12.14
N PRO A 331 41.93 -14.98 10.81
CA PRO A 331 42.06 -16.22 10.03
C PRO A 331 43.50 -16.72 9.90
N SER A 332 44.48 -16.10 10.55
CA SER A 332 45.91 -16.45 10.42
C SER A 332 46.51 -17.34 11.51
N ARG A 333 45.70 -18.04 12.32
CA ARG A 333 46.24 -19.02 13.29
C ARG A 333 46.39 -20.41 12.68
N ARG A 334 47.57 -20.68 12.09
CA ARG A 334 48.03 -22.03 11.71
C ARG A 334 47.95 -22.98 12.92
N VAL A 335 47.15 -24.03 12.79
CA VAL A 335 47.14 -25.19 13.70
C VAL A 335 48.40 -26.02 13.39
N LYS A 336 49.24 -26.26 14.39
CA LYS A 336 50.36 -27.21 14.33
C LYS A 336 49.83 -28.64 14.43
N GLU A 337 50.27 -29.50 13.51
CA GLU A 337 50.10 -30.96 13.54
C GLU A 337 50.55 -31.55 14.88
N LEU A 338 49.77 -32.52 15.37
CA LEU A 338 50.16 -33.43 16.43
C LEU A 338 49.86 -34.86 15.98
N ASP A 339 50.92 -35.66 16.00
CA ASP A 339 51.05 -37.04 15.55
C ASP A 339 50.01 -38.01 16.15
N GLN A 340 49.57 -38.94 15.30
CA GLN A 340 48.86 -40.16 15.72
C GLN A 340 49.83 -41.20 16.29
N PRO A 341 49.29 -42.17 17.06
CA PRO A 341 49.59 -43.55 16.71
C PRO A 341 48.34 -44.45 16.55
N LYS A 342 48.53 -45.42 15.66
CA LYS A 342 47.65 -46.43 15.08
C LYS A 342 47.14 -47.46 16.10
N ILE A 343 46.00 -48.10 15.82
CA ILE A 343 45.78 -49.57 15.90
C ILE A 343 44.60 -49.97 14.97
N SER A 344 44.69 -51.21 14.50
CA SER A 344 44.21 -51.88 13.29
C SER A 344 42.76 -52.41 13.27
N VAL A 345 42.28 -52.61 12.02
CA VAL A 345 41.02 -53.22 11.53
C VAL A 345 40.97 -54.77 11.73
N PRO A 346 39.84 -55.48 11.55
CA PRO A 346 39.48 -55.99 10.20
C PRO A 346 37.96 -56.03 9.85
N LEU A 347 37.70 -56.47 8.62
CA LEU A 347 36.65 -56.12 7.65
C LEU A 347 35.54 -57.20 7.48
N THR A 348 34.29 -56.76 7.19
CA THR A 348 33.22 -57.36 6.31
C THR A 348 32.55 -58.72 6.63
N PRO A 349 31.43 -59.12 5.95
CA PRO A 349 30.46 -58.40 5.08
C PRO A 349 28.95 -58.71 5.34
N LEU A 350 28.08 -57.96 4.66
CA LEU A 350 26.62 -58.16 4.47
C LEU A 350 26.24 -59.54 3.88
N PRO A 351 24.98 -59.96 4.09
CA PRO A 351 24.23 -60.65 3.04
C PRO A 351 22.90 -59.96 2.69
N SER A 352 22.56 -60.12 1.42
CA SER A 352 21.31 -59.77 0.75
C SER A 352 20.25 -60.87 0.90
N SER A 353 18.99 -60.49 0.61
CA SER A 353 17.96 -61.21 -0.15
C SER A 353 16.59 -61.43 0.54
N SER A 354 15.56 -61.26 -0.30
CA SER A 354 14.20 -61.81 -0.23
C SER A 354 13.27 -61.24 0.87
N SER A 355 11.96 -61.09 0.70
CA SER A 355 11.01 -61.13 -0.42
C SER A 355 9.62 -60.88 0.19
N SER A 356 8.75 -60.22 -0.58
CA SER A 356 7.29 -60.46 -0.69
C SER A 356 6.34 -60.31 0.52
N GLU A 357 5.10 -60.01 0.11
CA GLU A 357 3.83 -59.99 0.86
C GLU A 357 3.54 -58.68 1.60
N GLY A 358 2.49 -57.90 1.29
CA GLY A 358 1.28 -58.13 0.53
C GLY A 358 0.09 -57.79 1.44
N HIS A 359 -0.71 -56.78 1.10
CA HIS A 359 -2.11 -56.70 1.54
C HIS A 359 -2.91 -55.76 0.61
N ARG A 360 -3.85 -56.39 -0.12
CA ARG A 360 -5.04 -55.79 -0.75
C ARG A 360 -6.21 -55.83 0.23
N ARG A 361 -7.12 -54.87 0.10
CA ARG A 361 -8.61 -54.95 0.14
C ARG A 361 -9.13 -53.53 -0.19
N GLU A 362 -9.82 -53.30 -1.31
CA GLU A 362 -11.28 -53.50 -1.56
C GLU A 362 -12.14 -52.85 -0.47
N SER A 363 -13.24 -52.12 -0.69
CA SER A 363 -14.12 -51.67 -1.78
C SER A 363 -14.95 -50.52 -1.11
N ASP A 364 -15.65 -49.58 -1.75
CA ASP A 364 -16.88 -49.77 -2.51
C ASP A 364 -17.36 -48.43 -3.09
N SER A 365 -17.92 -48.56 -4.29
CA SER A 365 -18.72 -47.57 -5.01
C SER A 365 -20.20 -47.81 -4.73
N GLU A 366 -20.99 -46.78 -4.45
CA GLU A 366 -22.45 -46.86 -4.61
C GLU A 366 -23.01 -45.67 -5.39
N ARG A 367 -23.83 -46.06 -6.38
CA ARG A 367 -24.62 -45.28 -7.33
C ARG A 367 -26.08 -45.68 -7.07
N ARG A 368 -27.00 -44.72 -6.97
CA ARG A 368 -28.48 -44.90 -7.04
C ARG A 368 -29.06 -43.53 -7.39
N GLU A 369 -29.58 -43.28 -8.59
CA GLU A 369 -30.87 -43.66 -9.20
C GLU A 369 -32.13 -43.18 -8.44
N GLU A 370 -32.96 -42.43 -9.19
CA GLU A 370 -34.23 -41.78 -8.84
C GLU A 370 -35.37 -42.75 -8.46
N PRO A 371 -36.51 -42.21 -7.98
CA PRO A 371 -37.71 -42.30 -8.81
C PRO A 371 -38.64 -41.07 -8.79
N SER A 372 -39.56 -41.07 -9.76
CA SER A 372 -40.48 -40.01 -10.20
C SER A 372 -41.93 -40.07 -9.66
N LYS A 373 -42.68 -38.96 -9.89
CA LYS A 373 -44.16 -38.78 -10.07
C LYS A 373 -45.06 -38.62 -8.82
N ASP A 374 -46.11 -37.78 -8.71
CA ASP A 374 -46.93 -36.89 -9.59
C ASP A 374 -47.70 -35.85 -8.69
N GLY A 375 -48.23 -34.74 -9.26
CA GLY A 375 -49.39 -34.01 -8.68
C GLY A 375 -49.54 -32.47 -8.90
N GLU A 376 -50.23 -32.08 -9.98
CA GLU A 376 -51.16 -30.93 -10.22
C GLU A 376 -50.99 -29.56 -9.50
N GLY A 377 -50.78 -28.41 -10.17
CA GLY A 377 -51.82 -27.56 -10.82
C GLY A 377 -51.44 -26.04 -10.81
N PRO A 378 -52.17 -25.12 -11.51
CA PRO A 378 -51.57 -24.26 -12.55
C PRO A 378 -51.67 -22.72 -12.37
N SER A 379 -50.86 -21.96 -13.13
CA SER A 379 -51.11 -20.63 -13.76
C SER A 379 -49.76 -20.03 -14.22
N SER A 380 -49.57 -19.23 -15.27
CA SER A 380 -50.35 -18.68 -16.39
C SER A 380 -49.35 -18.03 -17.38
N TYR A 381 -49.82 -17.74 -18.60
CA TYR A 381 -49.24 -16.88 -19.64
C TYR A 381 -48.22 -17.43 -20.68
N GLY A 382 -48.72 -17.59 -21.92
CA GLY A 382 -48.15 -16.92 -23.10
C GLY A 382 -47.27 -17.77 -24.05
N PRO A 383 -47.61 -17.89 -25.35
CA PRO A 383 -46.95 -18.84 -26.24
C PRO A 383 -45.63 -18.31 -26.82
N ARG A 384 -44.65 -19.21 -26.94
CA ARG A 384 -43.44 -19.04 -27.76
C ARG A 384 -43.79 -19.20 -29.25
N SER A 385 -43.38 -18.24 -30.08
CA SER A 385 -43.28 -18.40 -31.52
C SER A 385 -41.88 -18.85 -31.92
N HIS A 386 -41.84 -19.81 -32.83
CA HIS A 386 -40.67 -20.35 -33.50
C HIS A 386 -39.93 -19.31 -34.36
N GLY A 387 -38.61 -19.48 -34.37
CA GLY A 387 -37.60 -19.17 -35.38
C GLY A 387 -37.99 -18.37 -36.63
N SER A 388 -37.26 -17.27 -36.80
CA SER A 388 -36.81 -16.79 -38.11
C SER A 388 -35.30 -16.53 -38.03
N ASP A 389 -34.55 -17.18 -38.92
CA ASP A 389 -33.14 -16.93 -39.16
C ASP A 389 -32.96 -15.50 -39.70
N ASP A 390 -32.44 -14.60 -38.87
CA ASP A 390 -31.90 -13.32 -39.33
C ASP A 390 -30.37 -13.45 -39.46
N PRO A 391 -29.78 -13.21 -40.64
CA PRO A 391 -28.33 -13.25 -40.80
C PRO A 391 -27.69 -12.09 -40.02
N ILE A 392 -26.67 -12.43 -39.23
CA ILE A 392 -25.84 -11.48 -38.48
C ILE A 392 -25.21 -10.49 -39.47
N HIS A 393 -25.68 -9.24 -39.46
CA HIS A 393 -25.12 -8.16 -40.26
C HIS A 393 -23.87 -7.59 -39.57
N ILE A 394 -22.69 -8.03 -40.00
CA ILE A 394 -21.41 -7.44 -39.58
C ILE A 394 -21.22 -6.14 -40.38
N PRO A 395 -21.09 -4.97 -39.74
CA PRO A 395 -20.85 -3.73 -40.46
C PRO A 395 -19.42 -3.73 -41.02
N THR A 396 -19.25 -3.98 -42.32
CA THR A 396 -18.01 -3.74 -43.05
C THR A 396 -18.14 -2.45 -43.86
N ASP A 397 -18.17 -1.31 -43.17
CA ASP A 397 -17.87 -0.02 -43.79
C ASP A 397 -16.56 0.50 -43.19
N GLY A 398 -15.49 0.47 -44.00
CA GLY A 398 -14.24 1.17 -43.70
C GLY A 398 -12.94 0.36 -43.78
N ALA A 399 -12.97 -0.97 -43.92
CA ALA A 399 -11.73 -1.74 -44.10
C ALA A 399 -11.23 -1.60 -45.55
N PRO A 400 -10.04 -1.06 -45.80
CA PRO A 400 -9.53 -0.90 -47.16
C PRO A 400 -9.30 -2.28 -47.78
N GLN A 401 -9.69 -2.46 -49.06
CA GLN A 401 -9.70 -3.76 -49.74
C GLN A 401 -8.36 -4.53 -49.67
N TRP A 402 -7.24 -3.83 -49.53
CA TRP A 402 -5.92 -4.45 -49.35
C TRP A 402 -5.80 -5.26 -48.05
N LEU A 403 -6.54 -4.88 -47.00
CA LEU A 403 -6.48 -5.54 -45.68
C LEU A 403 -7.21 -6.89 -45.71
N ILE A 404 -8.31 -6.98 -46.46
CA ILE A 404 -9.02 -8.24 -46.72
C ILE A 404 -8.15 -9.18 -47.54
N VAL A 405 -7.48 -8.66 -48.58
CA VAL A 405 -6.54 -9.45 -49.41
C VAL A 405 -5.37 -9.96 -48.57
N MET A 406 -4.83 -9.15 -47.66
CA MET A 406 -3.76 -9.56 -46.74
C MET A 406 -4.20 -10.65 -45.76
N MET A 407 -5.42 -10.56 -45.21
CA MET A 407 -5.95 -11.60 -44.32
C MET A 407 -6.13 -12.93 -45.05
N ILE A 408 -6.67 -12.91 -46.27
CA ILE A 408 -6.84 -14.12 -47.09
C ILE A 408 -5.48 -14.72 -47.46
N ALA A 409 -4.51 -13.89 -47.86
CA ALA A 409 -3.17 -14.35 -48.19
C ALA A 409 -2.45 -14.96 -46.98
N SER A 410 -2.59 -14.35 -45.80
CA SER A 410 -2.04 -14.87 -44.54
C SER A 410 -2.66 -16.21 -44.14
N ALA A 411 -4.00 -16.35 -44.25
CA ALA A 411 -4.69 -17.60 -43.97
C ALA A 411 -4.22 -18.74 -44.91
N LEU A 412 -4.07 -18.46 -46.20
CA LEU A 412 -3.55 -19.44 -47.17
C LEU A 412 -2.09 -19.80 -46.91
N ALA A 413 -1.25 -18.83 -46.50
CA ALA A 413 0.13 -19.09 -46.09
C ALA A 413 0.19 -20.00 -44.85
N CYS A 414 -0.66 -19.76 -43.84
CA CYS A 414 -0.73 -20.60 -42.65
C CYS A 414 -1.18 -22.03 -42.97
N ILE A 415 -2.18 -22.21 -43.85
CA ILE A 415 -2.66 -23.53 -44.27
C ILE A 415 -1.59 -24.28 -45.06
N THR A 416 -0.87 -23.59 -45.96
CA THR A 416 0.21 -24.21 -46.75
C THR A 416 1.42 -24.58 -45.90
N ILE A 417 1.79 -23.74 -44.93
CA ILE A 417 2.86 -24.03 -43.96
C ILE A 417 2.46 -25.20 -43.06
N ALA A 418 1.26 -25.19 -42.50
CA ALA A 418 0.75 -26.28 -41.67
C ALA A 418 0.68 -27.61 -42.46
N GLY A 419 0.21 -27.55 -43.72
CA GLY A 419 0.22 -28.69 -44.62
C GLY A 419 1.64 -29.21 -44.89
N TYR A 420 2.61 -28.32 -45.11
CA TYR A 420 4.00 -28.70 -45.33
C TYR A 420 4.63 -29.40 -44.10
N TYR A 421 4.29 -28.96 -42.89
CA TYR A 421 4.78 -29.61 -41.65
C TYR A 421 4.06 -30.93 -41.33
N LEU A 422 2.81 -31.10 -41.77
CA LEU A 422 2.06 -32.35 -41.59
C LEU A 422 2.40 -33.43 -42.63
N LEU A 423 2.93 -33.03 -43.80
CA LEU A 423 3.27 -33.93 -44.92
C LEU A 423 4.78 -34.22 -45.05
N LYS A 424 5.60 -33.78 -44.08
CA LYS A 424 7.03 -34.13 -44.03
C LYS A 424 7.20 -35.45 -43.25
N PRO A 425 7.52 -36.57 -43.91
CA PRO A 425 7.72 -37.87 -43.25
C PRO A 425 9.02 -37.92 -42.44
#